data_AF-A0A196PBE9-F1
#
_entry.id   AF-A0A196PBE9-F1
#
_cell.length_a   1.000
_cell.length_b   1.000
_cell.length_c   1.000
_cell.angle_alpha   90.00
_cell.angle_beta   90.00
_cell.angle_gamma   90.00
#
_symmetry.space_group_name_H-M   'P 1'
#
loop_
_entity.id
_entity.type
_entity.pdbx_description
1 polymer ?
#
loop_
_entity_poly.entity_id
_entity_poly.type
_entity_poly.pdbx_seq_one_letter_code
_entity_poly.pdbx_strand_id
1 'polypeptide(L)'
;MKDEIETTETALVVIEPNQIATAFSEGNVDPILTRIKEEVALHTPDVSTRKGRDAIKSLAYKVARSKTLLDEAGKELTAEAQKQIDQVNVERRKIRETLDELKQQVRKPLEVWETAEEERKAALRERMKVFDKDRTHFNMASSEITAVITEVEAVEVEEGWDELKPMAVDAKADALTKYRVDLDSAEVREQQQRQIEKLKQEAAEREAREAEERQAREAKEAEERQAREQKEAEERAAREEQARIDQEKQARIQQEEAERQRLAEERADKQQAASDIMDHISGCGAGKIGPDDQPLGLIRYELEKKIPPEIEKLLDEDRKRVEQHRLATLEIVTHRLKVAEEEAERQRVAERERAESEAAERALEEAAEREAEVARLTAEDLERRRSDQARRDRMLKEVTAALAEYPIEEMAQAICDGKIPHVQMVF
;
A
#
# COMPACT_ATOMS: atom_id res chain seq x y z
N MET A 1 93.80 125.95 23.45
CA MET A 1 94.96 126.80 23.77
C MET A 1 96.12 125.85 23.98
N LYS A 2 97.07 125.88 23.03
CA LYS A 2 98.39 125.20 22.98
C LYS A 2 98.62 124.00 23.91
N ASP A 3 98.54 122.80 23.33
CA ASP A 3 99.56 121.78 23.52
C ASP A 3 100.20 121.55 22.15
N GLU A 4 101.16 122.42 21.84
CA GLU A 4 102.10 122.22 20.73
C GLU A 4 102.95 120.98 21.09
N ILE A 5 102.79 119.90 20.35
CA ILE A 5 103.73 118.77 20.38
C ILE A 5 105.00 119.23 19.66
N GLU A 6 105.81 120.04 20.36
CA GLU A 6 107.19 120.35 19.97
C GLU A 6 108.06 119.11 20.25
N THR A 7 108.28 118.27 19.23
CA THR A 7 109.59 117.66 18.87
C THR A 7 109.44 116.69 17.69
N THR A 8 109.31 117.24 16.49
CA THR A 8 109.40 116.53 15.20
C THR A 8 110.85 116.29 14.73
N GLU A 9 111.87 116.59 15.54
CA GLU A 9 113.28 116.53 15.11
C GLU A 9 113.94 115.12 15.10
N THR A 10 113.22 114.05 15.45
CA THR A 10 113.83 112.70 15.61
C THR A 10 113.44 111.65 14.57
N ALA A 11 112.57 111.91 13.61
CA ALA A 11 112.31 110.99 12.48
C ALA A 11 112.86 111.59 11.17
N LEU A 12 113.22 110.75 10.20
CA LEU A 12 113.65 111.21 8.86
C LEU A 12 112.46 111.62 7.96
N VAL A 13 111.24 111.31 8.38
CA VAL A 13 110.00 111.63 7.66
C VAL A 13 108.98 112.12 8.67
N VAL A 14 108.26 113.17 8.30
CA VAL A 14 107.09 113.69 9.00
C VAL A 14 105.89 113.46 8.08
N ILE A 15 104.85 112.81 8.58
CA ILE A 15 103.56 112.68 7.90
C ILE A 15 102.54 113.35 8.78
N GLU A 16 101.92 114.40 8.27
CA GLU A 16 100.84 115.08 8.96
C GLU A 16 99.56 114.21 8.95
N PRO A 17 98.69 114.28 9.97
CA PRO A 17 97.48 113.45 10.04
C PRO A 17 96.58 113.51 8.79
N ASN A 18 96.51 114.68 8.13
CA ASN A 18 95.74 114.88 6.91
C ASN A 18 96.42 114.32 5.64
N GLN A 19 97.68 113.90 5.71
CA GLN A 19 98.44 113.30 4.63
C GLN A 19 98.56 111.78 4.74
N ILE A 20 98.17 111.19 5.87
CA ILE A 20 98.28 109.74 6.12
C ILE A 20 97.57 108.93 5.02
N ALA A 21 96.30 109.23 4.72
CA ALA A 21 95.57 108.50 3.68
C ALA A 21 96.25 108.56 2.30
N THR A 22 96.79 109.72 1.92
CA THR A 22 97.52 109.92 0.66
C THR A 22 98.88 109.21 0.68
N ALA A 23 99.59 109.21 1.80
CA ALA A 23 100.88 108.53 1.93
C ALA A 23 100.76 107.01 1.76
N PHE A 24 99.65 106.43 2.20
CA PHE A 24 99.36 105.00 2.12
C PHE A 24 98.57 104.60 0.86
N SER A 25 98.24 105.53 -0.03
CA SER A 25 97.63 105.17 -1.31
C SER A 25 98.64 104.48 -2.24
N GLU A 26 98.12 103.75 -3.21
CA GLU A 26 98.92 102.97 -4.16
C GLU A 26 100.05 103.82 -4.79
N GLY A 27 101.28 103.32 -4.70
CA GLY A 27 102.49 103.96 -5.26
C GLY A 27 103.12 105.10 -4.43
N ASN A 28 102.49 105.58 -3.35
CA ASN A 28 102.99 106.75 -2.60
C ASN A 28 103.95 106.41 -1.45
N VAL A 29 103.99 105.15 -1.00
CA VAL A 29 104.94 104.70 0.03
C VAL A 29 106.37 104.61 -0.52
N ASP A 30 106.55 104.19 -1.78
CA ASP A 30 107.86 103.98 -2.38
C ASP A 30 108.72 105.26 -2.47
N PRO A 31 108.19 106.43 -2.85
CA PRO A 31 108.91 107.70 -2.78
C PRO A 31 109.35 108.07 -1.36
N ILE A 32 108.51 107.82 -0.36
CA ILE A 32 108.81 108.10 1.06
C ILE A 32 109.98 107.23 1.52
N LEU A 33 109.94 105.93 1.21
CA LEU A 33 111.02 105.00 1.53
C LEU A 33 112.30 105.34 0.76
N THR A 34 112.19 105.77 -0.49
CA THR A 34 113.33 106.21 -1.30
C THR A 34 114.03 107.40 -0.67
N ARG A 35 113.27 108.42 -0.24
CA ARG A 35 113.82 109.58 0.46
C ARG A 35 114.54 109.21 1.76
N ILE A 36 113.99 108.26 2.54
CA ILE A 36 114.67 107.74 3.75
C ILE A 36 115.99 107.06 3.38
N LYS A 37 116.01 106.25 2.32
CA LYS A 37 117.23 105.56 1.86
C LYS A 37 118.30 106.54 1.36
N GLU A 38 117.89 107.57 0.62
CA GLU A 38 118.78 108.63 0.15
C GLU A 38 119.42 109.39 1.32
N GLU A 39 118.62 109.78 2.32
CA GLU A 39 119.09 110.46 3.53
C GLU A 39 120.08 109.59 4.32
N VAL A 40 119.83 108.28 4.40
CA VAL A 40 120.76 107.33 5.03
C VAL A 40 122.06 107.19 4.21
N ALA A 41 121.97 107.17 2.88
CA ALA A 41 123.12 107.02 1.98
C ALA A 41 124.06 108.23 1.98
N LEU A 42 123.56 109.43 2.31
CA LEU A 42 124.38 110.65 2.45
C LEU A 42 125.32 110.60 3.67
N HIS A 43 125.04 109.75 4.65
CA HIS A 43 125.87 109.64 5.85
C HIS A 43 127.10 108.76 5.64
N THR A 44 128.31 109.35 5.67
CA THR A 44 129.57 108.61 5.66
C THR A 44 129.88 108.02 7.04
N PRO A 45 129.82 106.69 7.25
CA PRO A 45 129.97 106.11 8.57
C PRO A 45 131.44 106.11 9.04
N ASP A 46 131.72 106.71 10.19
CA ASP A 46 133.03 106.63 10.86
C ASP A 46 132.90 105.93 12.22
N VAL A 47 133.40 104.70 12.31
CA VAL A 47 133.39 103.93 13.56
C VAL A 47 134.61 104.18 14.44
N SER A 48 135.64 104.85 13.92
CA SER A 48 136.91 105.06 14.63
C SER A 48 136.78 106.09 15.76
N THR A 49 135.90 107.08 15.59
CA THR A 49 135.67 108.14 16.59
C THR A 49 134.39 107.91 17.41
N ARG A 50 134.36 108.42 18.65
CA ARG A 50 133.13 108.41 19.48
C ARG A 50 132.00 109.18 18.79
N LYS A 51 132.31 110.35 18.22
CA LYS A 51 131.33 111.19 17.50
C LYS A 51 130.72 110.47 16.30
N GLY A 52 131.53 109.78 15.50
CA GLY A 52 131.02 109.01 14.36
C GLY A 52 130.14 107.83 14.77
N ARG A 53 130.50 107.09 15.83
CA ARG A 53 129.63 106.04 16.41
C ARG A 53 128.30 106.59 16.95
N ASP A 54 128.33 107.75 17.60
CA ASP A 54 127.12 108.41 18.12
C ASP A 54 126.23 108.94 16.97
N ALA A 55 126.82 109.42 15.87
CA ALA A 55 126.08 109.81 14.67
C ALA A 55 125.40 108.62 13.98
N ILE A 56 126.08 107.46 13.87
CA ILE A 56 125.49 106.21 13.35
C ILE A 56 124.30 105.76 14.21
N LYS A 57 124.45 105.77 15.55
CA LYS A 57 123.36 105.42 16.48
C LYS A 57 122.18 106.38 16.33
N SER A 58 122.45 107.68 16.20
CA SER A 58 121.42 108.69 16.00
C SER A 58 120.66 108.46 14.69
N LEU A 59 121.36 108.23 13.57
CA LEU A 59 120.71 107.94 12.29
C LEU A 59 119.87 106.65 12.33
N ALA A 60 120.39 105.58 12.93
CA ALA A 60 119.65 104.33 13.12
C ALA A 60 118.40 104.52 13.99
N TYR A 61 118.50 105.33 15.05
CA TYR A 61 117.36 105.71 15.87
C TYR A 61 116.31 106.50 15.07
N LYS A 62 116.74 107.45 14.23
CA LYS A 62 115.83 108.21 13.36
C LYS A 62 115.10 107.31 12.35
N VAL A 63 115.78 106.33 11.76
CA VAL A 63 115.16 105.31 10.89
C VAL A 63 114.14 104.45 11.65
N ALA A 64 114.48 104.00 12.87
CA ALA A 64 113.56 103.23 13.70
C ALA A 64 112.31 104.04 14.11
N ARG A 65 112.48 105.34 14.39
CA ARG A 65 111.37 106.27 14.64
C ARG A 65 110.50 106.48 13.39
N SER A 66 111.10 106.68 12.21
CA SER A 66 110.35 106.76 10.94
C SER A 66 109.54 105.48 10.68
N LYS A 67 110.12 104.29 10.91
CA LYS A 67 109.39 103.01 10.77
C LYS A 67 108.17 102.96 11.70
N THR A 68 108.37 103.30 12.98
CA THR A 68 107.31 103.23 13.99
C THR A 68 106.18 104.22 13.66
N LEU A 69 106.54 105.45 13.27
CA LEU A 69 105.58 106.47 12.86
C LEU A 69 104.74 106.02 11.66
N LEU A 70 105.37 105.44 10.63
CA LEU A 70 104.66 104.91 9.46
C LEU A 70 103.73 103.74 9.85
N ASP A 71 104.21 102.78 10.64
CA ASP A 71 103.39 101.63 11.08
C ASP A 71 102.18 102.06 11.93
N GLU A 72 102.38 102.98 12.87
CA GLU A 72 101.31 103.55 13.69
C GLU A 72 100.29 104.32 12.83
N ALA A 73 100.75 105.13 11.87
CA ALA A 73 99.87 105.84 10.94
C ALA A 73 99.03 104.90 10.06
N GLY A 74 99.61 103.81 9.55
CA GLY A 74 98.88 102.80 8.77
C GLY A 74 97.87 102.02 9.62
N LYS A 75 98.20 101.71 10.88
CA LYS A 75 97.27 101.08 11.83
C LYS A 75 96.10 101.99 12.17
N GLU A 76 96.36 103.26 12.44
CA GLU A 76 95.32 104.26 12.74
C GLU A 76 94.39 104.46 11.54
N LEU A 77 94.94 104.57 10.33
CA LEU A 77 94.16 104.65 9.09
C LEU A 77 93.24 103.43 8.92
N THR A 78 93.75 102.22 9.17
CA THR A 78 92.97 100.98 9.08
C THR A 78 91.88 100.92 10.16
N ALA A 79 92.19 101.34 11.39
CA ALA A 79 91.23 101.36 12.49
C ALA A 79 90.08 102.34 12.22
N GLU A 80 90.39 103.54 11.72
CA GLU A 80 89.38 104.53 11.35
C GLU A 80 88.54 104.06 10.16
N ALA A 81 89.16 103.44 9.14
CA ALA A 81 88.43 102.84 8.03
C ALA A 81 87.50 101.70 8.50
N GLN A 82 87.96 100.83 9.39
CA GLN A 82 87.15 99.75 9.95
C GLN A 82 85.95 100.30 10.74
N LYS A 83 86.17 101.34 11.55
CA LYS A 83 85.09 102.02 12.29
C LYS A 83 84.03 102.61 11.35
N GLN A 84 84.45 103.22 10.24
CA GLN A 84 83.52 103.72 9.22
C GLN A 84 82.76 102.57 8.53
N ILE A 85 83.44 101.46 8.20
CA ILE A 85 82.82 100.26 7.62
C ILE A 85 81.78 99.67 8.57
N ASP A 86 82.13 99.53 9.86
CA ASP A 86 81.23 98.97 10.88
C ASP A 86 80.01 99.86 11.09
N GLN A 87 80.20 101.19 11.15
CA GLN A 87 79.10 102.15 11.22
C GLN A 87 78.17 102.01 10.00
N VAL A 88 78.72 101.93 8.78
CA VAL A 88 77.94 101.72 7.57
C VAL A 88 77.20 100.39 7.62
N ASN A 89 77.82 99.30 8.09
CA ASN A 89 77.17 98.00 8.18
C ASN A 89 76.02 97.97 9.20
N VAL A 90 76.19 98.64 10.35
CA VAL A 90 75.12 98.83 11.34
C VAL A 90 73.93 99.57 10.73
N GLU A 91 74.17 100.72 10.07
CA GLU A 91 73.10 101.47 9.43
C GLU A 91 72.46 100.69 8.27
N ARG A 92 73.24 99.99 7.45
CA ARG A 92 72.72 99.12 6.38
C ARG A 92 71.82 98.01 6.92
N ARG A 93 72.19 97.41 8.06
CA ARG A 93 71.36 96.39 8.71
C ARG A 93 70.05 96.99 9.21
N LYS A 94 70.11 98.12 9.90
CA LYS A 94 68.95 98.86 10.38
C LYS A 94 68.01 99.25 9.23
N ILE A 95 68.56 99.73 8.12
CA ILE A 95 67.80 100.06 6.90
C ILE A 95 67.07 98.82 6.39
N ARG A 96 67.76 97.68 6.25
CA ARG A 96 67.15 96.45 5.76
C ARG A 96 66.01 95.98 6.66
N GLU A 97 66.27 95.83 7.96
CA GLU A 97 65.28 95.37 8.93
C GLU A 97 64.06 96.31 8.98
N THR A 98 64.28 97.62 9.03
CA THR A 98 63.18 98.62 9.03
C THR A 98 62.36 98.58 7.75
N LEU A 99 63.00 98.47 6.58
CA LEU A 99 62.29 98.42 5.30
C LEU A 99 61.57 97.09 5.08
N ASP A 100 62.11 95.97 5.56
CA ASP A 100 61.44 94.67 5.53
C ASP A 100 60.20 94.65 6.44
N GLU A 101 60.30 95.21 7.66
CA GLU A 101 59.16 95.39 8.54
C GLU A 101 58.09 96.30 7.92
N LEU A 102 58.49 97.44 7.34
CA LEU A 102 57.56 98.36 6.67
C LEU A 102 56.88 97.70 5.48
N LYS A 103 57.62 96.91 4.68
CA LYS A 103 57.06 96.12 3.58
C LYS A 103 55.99 95.15 4.08
N GLN A 104 56.25 94.42 5.16
CA GLN A 104 55.27 93.52 5.77
C GLN A 104 54.05 94.28 6.27
N GLN A 105 54.23 95.40 6.98
CA GLN A 105 53.12 96.23 7.46
C GLN A 105 52.25 96.77 6.31
N VAL A 106 52.87 97.22 5.21
CA VAL A 106 52.16 97.70 4.02
C VAL A 106 51.41 96.56 3.31
N ARG A 107 51.97 95.34 3.29
CA ARG A 107 51.34 94.17 2.65
C ARG A 107 50.24 93.54 3.50
N LYS A 108 50.34 93.61 4.83
CA LYS A 108 49.44 92.92 5.77
C LYS A 108 47.94 93.20 5.53
N PRO A 109 47.46 94.43 5.28
CA PRO A 109 46.05 94.67 4.96
C PRO A 109 45.57 93.92 3.72
N LEU A 110 46.43 93.78 2.70
CA LEU A 110 46.10 93.04 1.48
C LEU A 110 46.03 91.53 1.75
N GLU A 111 46.95 90.97 2.54
CA GLU A 111 46.89 89.55 2.94
C GLU A 111 45.62 89.22 3.74
N VAL A 112 45.21 90.11 4.65
CA VAL A 112 43.96 89.96 5.42
C VAL A 112 42.75 89.96 4.47
N TRP A 113 42.72 90.86 3.50
CA TRP A 113 41.65 90.91 2.51
C TRP A 113 41.66 89.69 1.58
N GLU A 114 42.82 89.28 1.06
CA GLU A 114 42.99 88.09 0.21
C GLU A 114 42.49 86.83 0.93
N THR A 115 42.81 86.68 2.22
CA THR A 115 42.35 85.55 3.05
C THR A 115 40.83 85.60 3.26
N ALA A 116 40.29 86.75 3.68
CA ALA A 116 38.86 86.91 3.91
C ALA A 116 38.04 86.70 2.63
N GLU A 117 38.57 87.10 1.47
CA GLU A 117 37.94 86.94 0.17
C GLU A 117 37.95 85.48 -0.28
N GLU A 118 39.03 84.73 -0.06
CA GLU A 118 39.06 83.29 -0.32
C GLU A 118 38.11 82.51 0.61
N GLU A 119 38.03 82.88 1.90
CA GLU A 119 37.06 82.32 2.84
C GLU A 119 35.61 82.63 2.41
N ARG A 120 35.33 83.87 1.98
CA ARG A 120 34.02 84.27 1.44
C ARG A 120 33.65 83.41 0.22
N LYS A 121 34.55 83.26 -0.74
CA LYS A 121 34.34 82.41 -1.93
C LYS A 121 34.15 80.95 -1.58
N ALA A 122 34.91 80.42 -0.61
CA ALA A 122 34.76 79.04 -0.16
C ALA A 122 33.38 78.82 0.49
N ALA A 123 32.93 79.73 1.34
CA ALA A 123 31.60 79.68 1.95
C ALA A 123 30.48 79.73 0.89
N LEU A 124 30.62 80.56 -0.14
CA LEU A 124 29.69 80.62 -1.27
C LEU A 124 29.62 79.31 -2.06
N ARG A 125 30.79 78.70 -2.35
CA ARG A 125 30.85 77.38 -3.02
C ARG A 125 30.24 76.27 -2.16
N GLU A 126 30.45 76.30 -0.84
CA GLU A 126 29.85 75.34 0.07
C GLU A 126 28.33 75.48 0.10
N ARG A 127 27.83 76.72 0.18
CA ARG A 127 26.39 77.01 0.14
C ARG A 127 25.74 76.49 -1.15
N MET A 128 26.46 76.52 -2.28
CA MET A 128 25.98 75.99 -3.57
C MET A 128 25.64 74.49 -3.54
N LYS A 129 26.27 73.71 -2.65
CA LYS A 129 26.00 72.26 -2.53
C LYS A 129 24.57 71.94 -2.11
N VAL A 130 23.83 72.90 -1.57
CA VAL A 130 22.39 72.71 -1.30
C VAL A 130 21.60 72.35 -2.56
N PHE A 131 22.09 72.77 -3.74
CA PHE A 131 21.54 72.49 -5.07
C PHE A 131 22.20 71.29 -5.76
N ASP A 132 22.94 70.45 -5.04
CA ASP A 132 23.56 69.26 -5.63
C ASP A 132 22.50 68.23 -6.07
N LYS A 133 22.47 67.92 -7.37
CA LYS A 133 21.50 67.00 -7.98
C LYS A 133 21.51 65.59 -7.37
N ASP A 134 22.62 65.21 -6.74
CA ASP A 134 22.78 63.87 -6.14
C ASP A 134 22.13 63.74 -4.75
N ARG A 135 21.50 64.79 -4.23
CA ARG A 135 20.73 64.75 -2.97
C ARG A 135 19.51 63.84 -3.02
N THR A 136 18.99 63.55 -4.22
CA THR A 136 17.93 62.56 -4.43
C THR A 136 18.45 61.43 -5.32
N HIS A 137 17.86 60.23 -5.20
CA HIS A 137 18.27 59.07 -5.99
C HIS A 137 17.10 58.11 -6.15
N PHE A 138 17.24 57.17 -7.10
CA PHE A 138 16.14 56.31 -7.56
C PHE A 138 15.42 55.50 -6.46
N ASN A 139 16.10 55.13 -5.37
CA ASN A 139 15.53 54.30 -4.30
C ASN A 139 14.89 55.10 -3.16
N MET A 140 15.00 56.43 -3.17
CA MET A 140 14.47 57.29 -2.13
C MET A 140 12.93 57.28 -2.13
N ALA A 141 12.31 57.45 -0.96
CA ALA A 141 10.85 57.50 -0.85
C ALA A 141 10.32 58.86 -1.34
N SER A 142 9.06 58.89 -1.82
CA SER A 142 8.44 60.14 -2.29
C SER A 142 8.45 61.23 -1.21
N SER A 143 8.14 60.87 0.04
CA SER A 143 8.13 61.77 1.20
C SER A 143 9.50 62.40 1.49
N GLU A 144 10.58 61.63 1.35
CA GLU A 144 11.94 62.12 1.57
C GLU A 144 12.37 63.06 0.43
N ILE A 145 12.02 62.74 -0.82
CA ILE A 145 12.26 63.62 -1.97
C ILE A 145 11.49 64.94 -1.82
N THR A 146 10.22 64.89 -1.37
CA THR A 146 9.43 66.09 -1.07
C THR A 146 10.09 66.97 -0.01
N ALA A 147 10.70 66.37 1.02
CA ALA A 147 11.42 67.11 2.04
C ALA A 147 12.66 67.83 1.46
N VAL A 148 13.43 67.17 0.59
CA VAL A 148 14.58 67.78 -0.11
C VAL A 148 14.12 68.93 -1.02
N ILE A 149 13.03 68.74 -1.77
CA ILE A 149 12.45 69.80 -2.61
C ILE A 149 12.07 71.00 -1.75
N THR A 150 11.39 70.78 -0.64
CA THR A 150 10.93 71.84 0.27
C THR A 150 12.11 72.63 0.84
N GLU A 151 13.18 71.94 1.25
CA GLU A 151 14.39 72.58 1.74
C GLU A 151 15.04 73.47 0.67
N VAL A 152 15.18 72.97 -0.56
CA VAL A 152 15.79 73.72 -1.67
C VAL A 152 14.90 74.88 -2.14
N GLU A 153 13.58 74.70 -2.13
CA GLU A 153 12.62 75.77 -2.43
C GLU A 153 12.71 76.90 -1.40
N ALA A 154 12.92 76.58 -0.12
CA ALA A 154 13.09 77.56 0.96
C ALA A 154 14.40 78.37 0.88
N VAL A 155 15.41 77.92 0.13
CA VAL A 155 16.67 78.68 -0.03
C VAL A 155 16.45 79.89 -0.93
N GLU A 156 16.44 81.09 -0.36
CA GLU A 156 16.41 82.34 -1.12
C GLU A 156 17.76 82.62 -1.79
N VAL A 157 17.74 82.79 -3.11
CA VAL A 157 18.92 83.12 -3.94
C VAL A 157 18.92 84.62 -4.24
N GLU A 158 18.99 85.42 -3.17
CA GLU A 158 18.96 86.88 -3.24
C GLU A 158 20.28 87.50 -2.77
N GLU A 159 20.30 88.12 -1.58
CA GLU A 159 21.50 88.73 -1.00
C GLU A 159 22.49 87.69 -0.46
N GLY A 160 23.78 87.98 -0.56
CA GLY A 160 24.86 87.12 -0.06
C GLY A 160 25.19 85.92 -0.93
N TRP A 161 24.80 85.93 -2.22
CA TRP A 161 25.30 85.00 -3.25
C TRP A 161 26.28 85.67 -4.22
N ASP A 162 26.35 87.01 -4.21
CA ASP A 162 27.32 87.84 -4.91
C ASP A 162 27.54 87.40 -6.38
N GLU A 163 28.79 87.09 -6.75
CA GLU A 163 29.16 86.66 -8.11
C GLU A 163 28.57 85.29 -8.52
N LEU A 164 28.18 84.46 -7.55
CA LEU A 164 27.60 83.14 -7.80
C LEU A 164 26.08 83.16 -7.92
N LYS A 165 25.42 84.31 -7.69
CA LYS A 165 23.96 84.44 -7.81
C LYS A 165 23.38 83.85 -9.11
N PRO A 166 23.88 84.17 -10.32
CA PRO A 166 23.31 83.58 -11.54
C PRO A 166 23.47 82.06 -11.57
N MET A 167 24.64 81.55 -11.18
CA MET A 167 24.90 80.11 -11.11
C MET A 167 24.01 79.42 -10.07
N ALA A 168 23.72 80.07 -8.95
CA ALA A 168 22.86 79.55 -7.89
C ALA A 168 21.38 79.49 -8.31
N VAL A 169 20.91 80.49 -9.06
CA VAL A 169 19.56 80.48 -9.64
C VAL A 169 19.41 79.31 -10.61
N ASP A 170 20.37 79.16 -11.53
CA ASP A 170 20.36 78.08 -12.51
C ASP A 170 20.48 76.72 -11.82
N ALA A 171 21.42 76.55 -10.89
CA ALA A 171 21.60 75.31 -10.13
C ALA A 171 20.35 74.94 -9.32
N LYS A 172 19.68 75.90 -8.69
CA LYS A 172 18.42 75.68 -7.98
C LYS A 172 17.33 75.19 -8.93
N ALA A 173 17.15 75.84 -10.08
CA ALA A 173 16.14 75.45 -11.07
C ALA A 173 16.40 74.03 -11.62
N ASP A 174 17.66 73.74 -11.94
CA ASP A 174 18.13 72.45 -12.42
C ASP A 174 17.93 71.34 -11.39
N ALA A 175 18.28 71.58 -10.13
CA ALA A 175 18.11 70.64 -9.02
C ALA A 175 16.63 70.33 -8.80
N LEU A 176 15.78 71.36 -8.71
CA LEU A 176 14.34 71.19 -8.54
C LEU A 176 13.69 70.43 -9.70
N THR A 177 14.14 70.68 -10.94
CA THR A 177 13.66 69.93 -12.11
C THR A 177 13.97 68.44 -11.97
N LYS A 178 15.22 68.10 -11.61
CA LYS A 178 15.63 66.71 -11.40
C LYS A 178 14.87 66.07 -10.24
N TYR A 179 14.73 66.76 -9.10
CA TYR A 179 14.03 66.22 -7.94
C TYR A 179 12.56 65.97 -8.21
N ARG A 180 11.90 66.81 -9.01
CA ARG A 180 10.50 66.58 -9.41
C ARG A 180 10.35 65.34 -10.30
N VAL A 181 11.30 65.10 -11.22
CA VAL A 181 11.34 63.85 -12.01
C VAL A 181 11.53 62.62 -11.11
N ASP A 182 12.41 62.71 -10.12
CA ASP A 182 12.62 61.63 -9.14
C ASP A 182 11.37 61.41 -8.27
N LEU A 183 10.68 62.50 -7.87
CA LEU A 183 9.45 62.44 -7.10
C LEU A 183 8.35 61.72 -7.88
N ASP A 184 8.09 62.13 -9.12
CA ASP A 184 7.11 61.48 -9.99
C ASP A 184 7.41 59.97 -10.12
N SER A 185 8.70 59.64 -10.33
CA SER A 185 9.16 58.25 -10.41
C SER A 185 8.94 57.48 -9.10
N ALA A 186 9.14 58.12 -7.94
CA ALA A 186 8.90 57.52 -6.64
C ALA A 186 7.39 57.31 -6.37
N GLU A 187 6.56 58.31 -6.69
CA GLU A 187 5.11 58.22 -6.54
C GLU A 187 4.52 57.11 -7.42
N VAL A 188 4.97 56.97 -8.67
CA VAL A 188 4.55 55.89 -9.56
C VAL A 188 4.92 54.53 -8.97
N ARG A 189 6.16 54.35 -8.48
CA ARG A 189 6.60 53.09 -7.85
C ARG A 189 5.75 52.74 -6.62
N GLU A 190 5.51 53.71 -5.76
CA GLU A 190 4.70 53.50 -4.56
C GLU A 190 3.22 53.19 -4.89
N GLN A 191 2.65 53.88 -5.88
CA GLN A 191 1.30 53.59 -6.38
C GLN A 191 1.20 52.18 -6.96
N GLN A 192 2.18 51.77 -7.78
CA GLN A 192 2.28 50.41 -8.31
C GLN A 192 2.39 49.39 -7.17
N GLN A 193 3.21 49.64 -6.16
CA GLN A 193 3.34 48.75 -5.02
C GLN A 193 2.03 48.63 -4.23
N ARG A 194 1.32 49.75 -3.99
CA ARG A 194 0.00 49.75 -3.36
C ARG A 194 -1.04 48.99 -4.18
N GLN A 195 -1.03 49.13 -5.50
CA GLN A 195 -1.92 48.37 -6.39
C GLN A 195 -1.61 46.88 -6.38
N ILE A 196 -0.32 46.50 -6.45
CA ILE A 196 0.11 45.09 -6.37
C ILE A 196 -0.32 44.49 -5.04
N GLU A 197 -0.14 45.20 -3.93
CA GLU A 197 -0.56 44.73 -2.61
C GLU A 197 -2.08 44.55 -2.53
N LYS A 198 -2.85 45.51 -3.06
CA LYS A 198 -4.31 45.39 -3.15
C LYS A 198 -4.74 44.19 -3.99
N LEU A 199 -4.11 43.97 -5.15
CA LEU A 199 -4.40 42.82 -6.01
C LEU A 199 -4.05 41.49 -5.34
N LYS A 200 -2.97 41.44 -4.56
CA LYS A 200 -2.63 40.26 -3.75
C LYS A 200 -3.66 39.99 -2.67
N GLN A 201 -4.13 41.03 -1.98
CA GLN A 201 -5.19 40.90 -0.96
C GLN A 201 -6.51 40.43 -1.57
N GLU A 202 -6.92 41.01 -2.70
CA GLU A 202 -8.13 40.59 -3.44
C GLU A 202 -8.01 39.14 -3.95
N ALA A 203 -6.83 38.73 -4.44
CA ALA A 203 -6.58 37.36 -4.88
C ALA A 203 -6.62 36.38 -3.71
N ALA A 204 -6.00 36.71 -2.57
CA ALA A 204 -6.02 35.88 -1.37
C ALA A 204 -7.44 35.75 -0.79
N GLU A 205 -8.22 36.83 -0.79
CA GLU A 205 -9.62 36.80 -0.36
C GLU A 205 -10.49 35.95 -1.31
N ARG A 206 -10.25 36.03 -2.63
CA ARG A 206 -10.95 35.18 -3.60
C ARG A 206 -10.60 33.71 -3.40
N GLU A 207 -9.32 33.38 -3.25
CA GLU A 207 -8.86 32.01 -3.04
C GLU A 207 -9.44 31.43 -1.74
N ALA A 208 -9.49 32.21 -0.66
CA ALA A 208 -10.11 31.81 0.60
C ALA A 208 -11.60 31.52 0.43
N ARG A 209 -12.35 32.38 -0.27
CA ARG A 209 -13.78 32.15 -0.57
C ARG A 209 -13.99 30.92 -1.43
N GLU A 210 -13.18 30.73 -2.48
CA GLU A 210 -13.28 29.54 -3.34
C GLU A 210 -12.93 28.26 -2.59
N ALA A 211 -11.96 28.30 -1.67
CA ALA A 211 -11.62 27.17 -0.82
C ALA A 211 -12.75 26.83 0.16
N GLU A 212 -13.37 27.84 0.78
CA GLU A 212 -14.54 27.66 1.64
C GLU A 212 -15.73 27.08 0.85
N GLU A 213 -15.99 27.60 -0.37
CA GLU A 213 -17.05 27.07 -1.22
C GLU A 213 -16.76 25.62 -1.67
N ARG A 214 -15.52 25.28 -2.02
CA ARG A 214 -15.12 23.90 -2.32
C ARG A 214 -15.33 22.98 -1.11
N GLN A 215 -14.89 23.38 0.07
CA GLN A 215 -15.10 22.62 1.30
C GLN A 215 -16.60 22.43 1.61
N ALA A 216 -17.41 23.48 1.44
CA ALA A 216 -18.85 23.39 1.64
C ALA A 216 -19.54 22.47 0.62
N ARG A 217 -19.11 22.49 -0.66
CA ARG A 217 -19.60 21.58 -1.70
C ARG A 217 -19.19 20.14 -1.42
N GLU A 218 -17.92 19.90 -1.10
CA GLU A 218 -17.40 18.58 -0.75
C GLU A 218 -18.09 17.99 0.49
N ALA A 219 -18.35 18.82 1.52
CA ALA A 219 -19.10 18.41 2.70
C ALA A 219 -20.53 18.02 2.36
N LYS A 220 -21.23 18.81 1.52
CA LYS A 220 -22.59 18.47 1.05
C LYS A 220 -22.60 17.20 0.20
N GLU A 221 -21.67 17.05 -0.74
CA GLU A 221 -21.57 15.85 -1.57
C GLU A 221 -21.24 14.60 -0.74
N ALA A 222 -20.41 14.73 0.29
CA ALA A 222 -20.12 13.65 1.22
C ALA A 222 -21.36 13.27 2.05
N GLU A 223 -22.12 14.25 2.55
CA GLU A 223 -23.38 14.01 3.27
C GLU A 223 -24.42 13.34 2.37
N GLU A 224 -24.60 13.82 1.14
CA GLU A 224 -25.50 13.21 0.16
C GLU A 224 -25.07 11.78 -0.21
N ARG A 225 -23.77 11.53 -0.35
CA ARG A 225 -23.24 10.19 -0.63
C ARG A 225 -23.50 9.24 0.54
N GLN A 226 -23.21 9.67 1.77
CA GLN A 226 -23.50 8.88 2.97
C GLN A 226 -25.00 8.58 3.09
N ALA A 227 -25.87 9.56 2.83
CA ALA A 227 -27.32 9.35 2.85
C ALA A 227 -27.79 8.37 1.76
N ARG A 228 -27.20 8.41 0.56
CA ARG A 228 -27.49 7.45 -0.52
C ARG A 228 -26.99 6.04 -0.16
N GLU A 229 -25.76 5.92 0.33
CA GLU A 229 -25.19 4.63 0.74
C GLU A 229 -26.00 4.00 1.89
N GLN A 230 -26.46 4.79 2.85
CA GLN A 230 -27.35 4.32 3.92
C GLN A 230 -28.68 3.82 3.36
N LYS A 231 -29.34 4.59 2.47
CA LYS A 231 -30.59 4.14 1.83
C LYS A 231 -30.41 2.88 0.99
N GLU A 232 -29.34 2.80 0.21
CA GLU A 232 -29.03 1.60 -0.59
C GLU A 232 -28.73 0.38 0.29
N ALA A 233 -28.05 0.57 1.43
CA ALA A 233 -27.81 -0.49 2.41
C ALA A 233 -29.12 -0.95 3.08
N GLU A 234 -29.99 -0.02 3.47
CA GLU A 234 -31.32 -0.32 4.02
C GLU A 234 -32.20 -1.06 3.00
N GLU A 235 -32.24 -0.60 1.75
CA GLU A 235 -32.97 -1.29 0.67
C GLU A 235 -32.41 -2.68 0.39
N ARG A 236 -31.08 -2.84 0.40
CA ARG A 236 -30.44 -4.13 0.19
C ARG A 236 -30.76 -5.09 1.35
N ALA A 237 -30.67 -4.62 2.59
CA ALA A 237 -31.04 -5.40 3.77
C ALA A 237 -32.53 -5.81 3.74
N ALA A 238 -33.43 -4.91 3.33
CA ALA A 238 -34.84 -5.21 3.16
C ALA A 238 -35.10 -6.25 2.05
N ARG A 239 -34.38 -6.17 0.92
CA ARG A 239 -34.47 -7.15 -0.17
C ARG A 239 -33.92 -8.51 0.24
N GLU A 240 -32.81 -8.55 0.97
CA GLU A 240 -32.21 -9.79 1.49
C GLU A 240 -33.12 -10.47 2.51
N GLU A 241 -33.72 -9.70 3.42
CA GLU A 241 -34.71 -10.21 4.38
C GLU A 241 -35.95 -10.76 3.66
N GLN A 242 -36.48 -10.02 2.69
CA GLN A 242 -37.63 -10.46 1.90
C GLN A 242 -37.31 -11.72 1.09
N ALA A 243 -36.12 -11.80 0.48
CA ALA A 243 -35.67 -12.98 -0.25
C ALA A 243 -35.51 -14.19 0.68
N ARG A 244 -35.05 -14.00 1.92
CA ARG A 244 -34.98 -15.07 2.93
C ARG A 244 -36.37 -15.59 3.31
N ILE A 245 -37.32 -14.70 3.54
CA ILE A 245 -38.71 -15.04 3.84
C ILE A 245 -39.34 -15.81 2.67
N ASP A 246 -39.09 -15.38 1.43
CA ASP A 246 -39.64 -16.03 0.25
C ASP A 246 -38.99 -17.40 -0.02
N GLN A 247 -37.68 -17.55 0.21
CA GLN A 247 -37.00 -18.84 0.18
C GLN A 247 -37.53 -19.80 1.24
N GLU A 248 -37.75 -19.34 2.47
CA GLU A 248 -38.31 -20.16 3.55
C GLU A 248 -39.73 -20.65 3.22
N LYS A 249 -40.57 -19.76 2.65
CA LYS A 249 -41.91 -20.14 2.17
C LYS A 249 -41.85 -21.15 1.02
N GLN A 250 -40.97 -20.95 0.05
CA GLN A 250 -40.80 -21.89 -1.07
C GLN A 250 -40.30 -23.25 -0.60
N ALA A 251 -39.33 -23.29 0.32
CA ALA A 251 -38.84 -24.53 0.90
C ALA A 251 -39.96 -25.28 1.65
N ARG A 252 -40.82 -24.56 2.39
CA ARG A 252 -41.97 -25.17 3.08
C ARG A 252 -43.00 -25.76 2.10
N ILE A 253 -43.31 -25.04 1.01
CA ILE A 253 -44.22 -25.52 -0.03
C ILE A 253 -43.65 -26.78 -0.70
N GLN A 254 -42.36 -26.78 -1.05
CA GLN A 254 -41.71 -27.94 -1.66
C GLN A 254 -41.68 -29.17 -0.74
N GLN A 255 -41.47 -28.97 0.57
CA GLN A 255 -41.54 -30.07 1.53
C GLN A 255 -42.94 -30.66 1.62
N GLU A 256 -43.98 -29.83 1.66
CA GLU A 256 -45.37 -30.28 1.74
C GLU A 256 -45.80 -31.04 0.45
N GLU A 257 -45.34 -30.59 -0.73
CA GLU A 257 -45.58 -31.28 -1.99
C GLU A 257 -44.84 -32.62 -2.08
N ALA A 258 -43.58 -32.68 -1.63
CA ALA A 258 -42.80 -33.92 -1.61
C ALA A 258 -43.39 -34.96 -0.65
N GLU A 259 -43.92 -34.54 0.50
CA GLU A 259 -44.59 -35.43 1.45
C GLU A 259 -45.92 -35.96 0.87
N ARG A 260 -46.71 -35.11 0.20
CA ARG A 260 -47.93 -35.54 -0.50
C ARG A 260 -47.65 -36.55 -1.62
N GLN A 261 -46.58 -36.36 -2.38
CA GLN A 261 -46.19 -37.30 -3.44
C GLN A 261 -45.80 -38.67 -2.88
N ARG A 262 -44.99 -38.71 -1.81
CA ARG A 262 -44.63 -39.98 -1.15
C ARG A 262 -45.83 -40.75 -0.64
N LEU A 263 -46.80 -40.07 -0.02
CA LEU A 263 -48.00 -40.72 0.50
C LEU A 263 -48.93 -41.24 -0.61
N ALA A 264 -48.95 -40.57 -1.77
CA ALA A 264 -49.71 -41.02 -2.94
C ALA A 264 -49.08 -42.26 -3.59
N GLU A 265 -47.75 -42.31 -3.69
CA GLU A 265 -47.00 -43.44 -4.24
C GLU A 265 -47.15 -44.69 -3.35
N GLU A 266 -47.03 -44.55 -2.02
CA GLU A 266 -47.25 -45.66 -1.08
C GLU A 266 -48.67 -46.25 -1.15
N ARG A 267 -49.68 -45.40 -1.43
CA ARG A 267 -51.06 -45.88 -1.62
C ARG A 267 -51.24 -46.64 -2.95
N ALA A 268 -50.59 -46.19 -4.03
CA ALA A 268 -50.65 -46.85 -5.33
C ALA A 268 -50.01 -48.25 -5.26
N ASP A 269 -48.84 -48.39 -4.62
CA ASP A 269 -48.15 -49.67 -4.46
C ASP A 269 -48.99 -50.70 -3.69
N LYS A 270 -49.68 -50.27 -2.61
CA LYS A 270 -50.54 -51.14 -1.82
C LYS A 270 -51.81 -51.58 -2.57
N GLN A 271 -52.34 -50.73 -3.45
CA GLN A 271 -53.47 -51.09 -4.31
C GLN A 271 -53.06 -52.10 -5.40
N GLN A 272 -51.88 -51.94 -5.99
CA GLN A 272 -51.36 -52.89 -6.97
C GLN A 272 -51.15 -54.28 -6.33
N ALA A 273 -50.52 -54.33 -5.15
CA ALA A 273 -50.35 -55.57 -4.40
C ALA A 273 -51.69 -56.27 -4.09
N ALA A 274 -52.75 -55.52 -3.78
CA ALA A 274 -54.09 -56.08 -3.58
C ALA A 274 -54.67 -56.70 -4.86
N SER A 275 -54.41 -56.10 -6.02
CA SER A 275 -54.82 -56.64 -7.32
C SER A 275 -54.09 -57.94 -7.64
N ASP A 276 -52.77 -57.98 -7.47
CA ASP A 276 -51.96 -59.16 -7.80
C ASP A 276 -52.35 -60.38 -6.94
N ILE A 277 -52.65 -60.19 -5.65
CA ILE A 277 -53.12 -61.25 -4.76
C ILE A 277 -54.53 -61.75 -5.19
N MET A 278 -55.41 -60.86 -5.63
CA MET A 278 -56.73 -61.25 -6.15
C MET A 278 -56.65 -62.12 -7.40
N ASP A 279 -55.72 -61.80 -8.30
CA ASP A 279 -55.47 -62.59 -9.50
C ASP A 279 -54.90 -63.98 -9.15
N HIS A 280 -53.98 -64.04 -8.17
CA HIS A 280 -53.44 -65.31 -7.67
C HIS A 280 -54.51 -66.21 -7.04
N ILE A 281 -55.39 -65.64 -6.20
CA ILE A 281 -56.53 -66.37 -5.63
C ILE A 281 -57.45 -66.89 -6.75
N SER A 282 -57.74 -66.06 -7.75
CA SER A 282 -58.57 -66.46 -8.89
C SER A 282 -57.95 -67.61 -9.69
N GLY A 283 -56.63 -67.58 -9.88
CA GLY A 283 -55.86 -68.69 -10.45
C GLY A 283 -56.00 -69.99 -9.65
N CYS A 284 -55.92 -69.90 -8.31
CA CYS A 284 -56.13 -71.04 -7.42
C CYS A 284 -57.54 -71.64 -7.60
N GLY A 285 -58.57 -70.82 -7.76
CA GLY A 285 -59.94 -71.27 -8.04
C GLY A 285 -60.09 -72.00 -9.38
N ALA A 286 -59.24 -71.67 -10.36
CA ALA A 286 -59.19 -72.33 -11.66
C ALA A 286 -58.38 -73.63 -11.66
N GLY A 287 -57.77 -74.04 -10.54
CA GLY A 287 -56.93 -75.23 -10.48
C GLY A 287 -55.42 -74.96 -10.70
N LYS A 288 -55.00 -73.69 -10.67
CA LYS A 288 -53.64 -73.27 -11.06
C LYS A 288 -52.93 -72.51 -9.95
N ILE A 289 -51.61 -72.68 -9.89
CA ILE A 289 -50.72 -71.79 -9.12
C ILE A 289 -49.71 -71.28 -10.14
N GLY A 290 -49.81 -69.99 -10.51
CA GLY A 290 -49.08 -69.46 -11.65
C GLY A 290 -49.56 -70.08 -12.99
N PRO A 291 -48.65 -70.44 -13.92
CA PRO A 291 -49.03 -70.99 -15.22
C PRO A 291 -49.45 -72.47 -15.18
N ASP A 292 -49.11 -73.21 -14.12
CA ASP A 292 -49.20 -74.68 -14.08
C ASP A 292 -50.46 -75.16 -13.35
N ASP A 293 -51.07 -76.25 -13.87
CA ASP A 293 -52.13 -76.98 -13.19
C ASP A 293 -51.56 -77.76 -11.99
N GLN A 294 -52.17 -77.60 -10.83
CA GLN A 294 -51.67 -78.19 -9.59
C GLN A 294 -52.67 -79.17 -8.97
N PRO A 295 -52.20 -80.22 -8.26
CA PRO A 295 -53.08 -81.06 -7.48
C PRO A 295 -53.89 -80.22 -6.49
N LEU A 296 -55.19 -80.50 -6.38
CA LEU A 296 -56.09 -79.69 -5.57
C LEU A 296 -55.65 -79.58 -4.09
N GLY A 297 -54.94 -80.59 -3.57
CA GLY A 297 -54.38 -80.56 -2.22
C GLY A 297 -53.30 -79.48 -2.01
N LEU A 298 -52.50 -79.20 -3.05
CA LEU A 298 -51.49 -78.14 -3.02
C LEU A 298 -52.15 -76.76 -3.14
N ILE A 299 -53.21 -76.65 -3.93
CA ILE A 299 -53.98 -75.40 -4.08
C ILE A 299 -54.70 -75.05 -2.77
N ARG A 300 -55.27 -76.04 -2.08
CA ARG A 300 -55.82 -75.84 -0.74
C ARG A 300 -54.77 -75.30 0.22
N TYR A 301 -53.55 -75.87 0.21
CA TYR A 301 -52.45 -75.38 1.04
C TYR A 301 -52.05 -73.94 0.70
N GLU A 302 -52.01 -73.57 -0.58
CA GLU A 302 -51.71 -72.21 -1.02
C GLU A 302 -52.73 -71.21 -0.48
N LEU A 303 -54.02 -71.52 -0.60
CA LEU A 303 -55.14 -70.72 -0.09
C LEU A 303 -55.19 -70.67 1.44
N GLU A 304 -54.85 -71.75 2.16
CA GLU A 304 -54.94 -71.81 3.62
C GLU A 304 -53.72 -71.25 4.35
N LYS A 305 -52.53 -71.34 3.75
CA LYS A 305 -51.26 -71.10 4.47
C LYS A 305 -50.39 -70.04 3.85
N LYS A 306 -50.30 -69.93 2.52
CA LYS A 306 -49.36 -69.00 1.87
C LYS A 306 -49.95 -67.63 1.56
N ILE A 307 -51.21 -67.58 1.13
CA ILE A 307 -51.88 -66.32 0.77
C ILE A 307 -52.23 -65.43 2.00
N PRO A 308 -52.68 -65.96 3.16
CA PRO A 308 -53.09 -65.10 4.29
C PRO A 308 -52.05 -64.09 4.81
N PRO A 309 -50.75 -64.45 4.98
CA PRO A 309 -49.72 -63.49 5.39
C PRO A 309 -49.48 -62.34 4.40
N GLU A 310 -49.82 -62.51 3.12
CA GLU A 310 -49.70 -61.44 2.12
C GLU A 310 -50.88 -60.49 2.18
N ILE A 311 -52.08 -61.02 2.46
CA ILE A 311 -53.30 -60.23 2.69
C ILE A 311 -53.15 -59.30 3.90
N GLU A 312 -52.47 -59.73 4.98
CA GLU A 312 -52.22 -58.88 6.16
C GLU A 312 -51.41 -57.61 5.88
N LYS A 313 -50.65 -57.57 4.78
CA LYS A 313 -49.83 -56.40 4.41
C LYS A 313 -50.63 -55.32 3.68
N LEU A 314 -51.88 -55.62 3.30
CA LEU A 314 -52.76 -54.71 2.57
C LEU A 314 -53.42 -53.68 3.50
N LEU A 315 -53.89 -52.59 2.88
CA LEU A 315 -54.77 -51.59 3.51
C LEU A 315 -56.05 -52.27 4.02
N ASP A 316 -56.63 -51.75 5.10
CA ASP A 316 -57.76 -52.39 5.79
C ASP A 316 -58.99 -52.63 4.90
N GLU A 317 -59.26 -51.74 3.95
CA GLU A 317 -60.35 -51.88 2.98
C GLU A 317 -60.08 -53.00 1.97
N ASP A 318 -58.88 -53.02 1.39
CA ASP A 318 -58.47 -54.05 0.42
C ASP A 318 -58.33 -55.42 1.08
N ARG A 319 -57.76 -55.49 2.30
CA ARG A 319 -57.59 -56.72 3.08
C ARG A 319 -58.89 -57.50 3.22
N LYS A 320 -59.98 -56.82 3.60
CA LYS A 320 -61.30 -57.46 3.77
C LYS A 320 -61.82 -58.03 2.45
N ARG A 321 -61.67 -57.29 1.35
CA ARG A 321 -62.10 -57.72 0.02
C ARG A 321 -61.33 -58.95 -0.45
N VAL A 322 -60.00 -58.93 -0.34
CA VAL A 322 -59.15 -60.04 -0.79
C VAL A 322 -59.35 -61.29 0.05
N GLU A 323 -59.53 -61.15 1.37
CA GLU A 323 -59.79 -62.28 2.28
C GLU A 323 -61.13 -62.96 2.00
N GLN A 324 -62.18 -62.20 1.68
CA GLN A 324 -63.47 -62.76 1.28
C GLN A 324 -63.35 -63.61 0.01
N HIS A 325 -62.60 -63.12 -0.98
CA HIS A 325 -62.38 -63.84 -2.23
C HIS A 325 -61.58 -65.14 -2.01
N ARG A 326 -60.57 -65.11 -1.13
CA ARG A 326 -59.79 -66.28 -0.73
C ARG A 326 -60.67 -67.36 -0.08
N LEU A 327 -61.52 -66.97 0.88
CA LEU A 327 -62.42 -67.89 1.59
C LEU A 327 -63.43 -68.55 0.64
N ALA A 328 -64.06 -67.77 -0.23
CA ALA A 328 -64.98 -68.30 -1.25
C ALA A 328 -64.27 -69.28 -2.19
N THR A 329 -63.05 -68.96 -2.62
CA THR A 329 -62.25 -69.84 -3.49
C THR A 329 -61.82 -71.12 -2.77
N LEU A 330 -61.46 -71.03 -1.49
CA LEU A 330 -61.10 -72.17 -0.66
C LEU A 330 -62.27 -73.15 -0.50
N GLU A 331 -63.49 -72.65 -0.32
CA GLU A 331 -64.70 -73.50 -0.27
C GLU A 331 -64.89 -74.29 -1.58
N ILE A 332 -64.73 -73.62 -2.73
CA ILE A 332 -64.84 -74.26 -4.05
C ILE A 332 -63.79 -75.36 -4.22
N VAL A 333 -62.52 -75.08 -3.91
CA VAL A 333 -61.42 -76.05 -4.06
C VAL A 333 -61.59 -77.22 -3.09
N THR A 334 -62.04 -76.96 -1.86
CA THR A 334 -62.29 -77.99 -0.84
C THR A 334 -63.44 -78.91 -1.25
N HIS A 335 -64.51 -78.35 -1.82
CA HIS A 335 -65.61 -79.15 -2.35
C HIS A 335 -65.17 -80.03 -3.52
N ARG A 336 -64.37 -79.50 -4.46
CA ARG A 336 -63.81 -80.27 -5.58
C ARG A 336 -62.92 -81.41 -5.12
N LEU A 337 -62.10 -81.19 -4.08
CA LEU A 337 -61.29 -82.26 -3.46
C LEU A 337 -62.17 -83.39 -2.95
N LYS A 338 -63.22 -83.04 -2.20
CA LYS A 338 -64.13 -84.02 -1.62
C LYS A 338 -64.86 -84.83 -2.69
N VAL A 339 -65.34 -84.19 -3.76
CA VAL A 339 -65.98 -84.88 -4.89
C VAL A 339 -64.98 -85.82 -5.58
N ALA A 340 -63.74 -85.40 -5.80
CA ALA A 340 -62.71 -86.25 -6.41
C ALA A 340 -62.34 -87.45 -5.53
N GLU A 341 -62.29 -87.27 -4.21
CA GLU A 341 -62.06 -88.36 -3.24
C GLU A 341 -63.24 -89.36 -3.23
N GLU A 342 -64.48 -88.86 -3.22
CA GLU A 342 -65.69 -89.70 -3.29
C GLU A 342 -65.81 -90.48 -4.61
N GLU A 343 -65.43 -89.87 -5.75
CA GLU A 343 -65.39 -90.57 -7.04
C GLU A 343 -64.33 -91.66 -7.10
N ALA A 344 -63.13 -91.40 -6.56
CA ALA A 344 -62.07 -92.39 -6.46
C ALA A 344 -62.47 -93.58 -5.55
N GLU A 345 -63.21 -93.31 -4.47
CA GLU A 345 -63.73 -94.34 -3.58
C GLU A 345 -64.84 -95.17 -4.25
N ARG A 346 -65.75 -94.54 -4.99
CA ARG A 346 -66.77 -95.27 -5.80
C ARG A 346 -66.14 -96.18 -6.84
N GLN A 347 -65.07 -95.74 -7.50
CA GLN A 347 -64.35 -96.56 -8.49
C GLN A 347 -63.70 -97.79 -7.82
N ARG A 348 -63.10 -97.63 -6.64
CA ARG A 348 -62.52 -98.75 -5.87
C ARG A 348 -63.57 -99.77 -5.42
N VAL A 349 -64.75 -99.31 -5.02
CA VAL A 349 -65.86 -100.20 -4.64
C VAL A 349 -66.36 -100.99 -5.86
N ALA A 350 -66.52 -100.34 -7.02
CA ALA A 350 -66.99 -100.99 -8.24
C ALA A 350 -65.99 -102.04 -8.80
N GLU A 351 -64.68 -101.80 -8.69
CA GLU A 351 -63.66 -102.78 -9.06
C GLU A 351 -63.68 -104.02 -8.16
N ARG A 352 -63.91 -103.82 -6.85
CA ARG A 352 -64.01 -104.91 -5.87
C ARG A 352 -65.24 -105.80 -6.11
N GLU A 353 -66.39 -105.20 -6.42
CA GLU A 353 -67.61 -105.96 -6.72
C GLU A 353 -67.49 -106.80 -7.99
N ARG A 354 -66.79 -106.31 -9.02
CA ARG A 354 -66.50 -107.10 -10.24
C ARG A 354 -65.60 -108.31 -9.95
N ALA A 355 -64.57 -108.13 -9.13
CA ALA A 355 -63.67 -109.21 -8.75
C ALA A 355 -64.36 -110.30 -7.90
N GLU A 356 -65.30 -109.92 -7.02
CA GLU A 356 -66.08 -110.86 -6.22
C GLU A 356 -67.09 -111.66 -7.08
N SER A 357 -67.70 -111.04 -8.10
CA SER A 357 -68.61 -111.73 -9.03
C SER A 357 -67.90 -112.80 -9.90
N GLU A 358 -66.71 -112.51 -10.42
CA GLU A 358 -65.94 -113.47 -11.24
C GLU A 358 -65.42 -114.66 -10.41
N ALA A 359 -65.15 -114.47 -9.12
CA ALA A 359 -64.73 -115.54 -8.22
C ALA A 359 -65.88 -116.50 -7.86
N ALA A 360 -67.11 -115.99 -7.74
CA ALA A 360 -68.30 -116.78 -7.43
C ALA A 360 -68.70 -117.72 -8.59
N GLU A 361 -68.53 -117.29 -9.84
CA GLU A 361 -68.87 -118.08 -11.03
C GLU A 361 -67.95 -119.32 -11.18
N ARG A 362 -66.63 -119.17 -10.94
CA ARG A 362 -65.67 -120.29 -10.99
C ARG A 362 -65.90 -121.33 -9.88
N ALA A 363 -66.33 -120.89 -8.70
CA ALA A 363 -66.63 -121.81 -7.59
C ALA A 363 -67.87 -122.67 -7.85
N LEU A 364 -68.82 -122.17 -8.64
CA LEU A 364 -70.04 -122.88 -9.03
C LEU A 364 -69.77 -123.97 -10.07
N GLU A 365 -68.83 -123.72 -10.99
CA GLU A 365 -68.41 -124.66 -12.03
C GLU A 365 -67.62 -125.85 -11.44
N GLU A 366 -66.68 -125.60 -10.51
CA GLU A 366 -65.93 -126.66 -9.80
C GLU A 366 -66.84 -127.53 -8.89
N ALA A 367 -67.91 -126.94 -8.33
CA ALA A 367 -68.87 -127.69 -7.51
C ALA A 367 -69.71 -128.65 -8.36
N ALA A 368 -70.10 -128.26 -9.57
CA ALA A 368 -70.88 -129.08 -10.50
C ALA A 368 -70.09 -130.30 -11.01
N GLU A 369 -68.78 -130.15 -11.28
CA GLU A 369 -67.92 -131.27 -11.70
C GLU A 369 -67.76 -132.33 -10.59
N ARG A 370 -67.58 -131.90 -9.33
CA ARG A 370 -67.48 -132.82 -8.18
C ARG A 370 -68.77 -133.59 -7.94
N GLU A 371 -69.92 -132.95 -8.13
CA GLU A 371 -71.23 -133.59 -7.96
C GLU A 371 -71.49 -134.64 -9.05
N ALA A 372 -71.09 -134.37 -10.30
CA ALA A 372 -71.18 -135.31 -11.41
C ALA A 372 -70.28 -136.56 -11.22
N GLU A 373 -69.09 -136.40 -10.64
CA GLU A 373 -68.17 -137.51 -10.38
C GLU A 373 -68.67 -138.44 -9.26
N VAL A 374 -69.25 -137.88 -8.20
CA VAL A 374 -69.90 -138.66 -7.12
C VAL A 374 -71.12 -139.43 -7.65
N ALA A 375 -71.91 -138.83 -8.54
CA ALA A 375 -73.05 -139.47 -9.19
C ALA A 375 -72.64 -140.67 -10.08
N ARG A 376 -71.50 -140.58 -10.78
CA ARG A 376 -70.99 -141.68 -11.62
C ARG A 376 -70.59 -142.90 -10.80
N LEU A 377 -69.86 -142.67 -9.70
CA LEU A 377 -69.40 -143.74 -8.80
C LEU A 377 -70.56 -144.46 -8.09
N THR A 378 -71.60 -143.71 -7.73
CA THR A 378 -72.81 -144.29 -7.11
C THR A 378 -73.65 -145.11 -8.09
N ALA A 379 -73.67 -144.75 -9.38
CA ALA A 379 -74.35 -145.53 -10.40
C ALA A 379 -73.65 -146.88 -10.68
N GLU A 380 -72.31 -146.90 -10.75
CA GLU A 380 -71.52 -148.13 -10.93
C GLU A 380 -71.73 -149.13 -9.78
N ASP A 381 -71.77 -148.63 -8.54
CA ASP A 381 -72.01 -149.46 -7.35
C ASP A 381 -73.43 -150.07 -7.36
N LEU A 382 -74.42 -149.34 -7.86
CA LEU A 382 -75.79 -149.81 -7.98
C LEU A 382 -75.93 -150.94 -9.02
N GLU A 383 -75.22 -150.83 -10.14
CA GLU A 383 -75.20 -151.84 -11.20
C GLU A 383 -74.55 -153.15 -10.75
N ARG A 384 -73.44 -153.09 -10.00
CA ARG A 384 -72.81 -154.28 -9.41
C ARG A 384 -73.78 -155.04 -8.50
N ARG A 385 -74.48 -154.32 -7.61
CA ARG A 385 -75.47 -154.93 -6.70
C ARG A 385 -76.61 -155.62 -7.46
N ARG A 386 -77.11 -155.01 -8.54
CA ARG A 386 -78.15 -155.62 -9.39
C ARG A 386 -77.66 -156.91 -10.08
N SER A 387 -76.42 -156.92 -10.56
CA SER A 387 -75.83 -158.10 -11.21
C SER A 387 -75.64 -159.26 -10.23
N ASP A 388 -75.17 -158.96 -9.01
CA ASP A 388 -75.01 -159.97 -7.95
C ASP A 388 -76.35 -160.57 -7.50
N GLN A 389 -77.39 -159.74 -7.38
CA GLN A 389 -78.72 -160.19 -7.02
C GLN A 389 -79.34 -161.07 -8.11
N ALA A 390 -79.20 -160.68 -9.39
CA ALA A 390 -79.65 -161.49 -10.52
C ALA A 390 -78.93 -162.84 -10.63
N ARG A 391 -77.66 -162.92 -10.20
CA ARG A 391 -76.90 -164.18 -10.14
C ARG A 391 -77.42 -165.10 -9.03
N ARG A 392 -77.71 -164.55 -7.85
CA ARG A 392 -78.27 -165.32 -6.71
C ARG A 392 -79.64 -165.91 -7.06
N ASP A 393 -80.53 -165.11 -7.64
CA ASP A 393 -81.88 -165.56 -7.99
C ASP A 393 -81.87 -166.70 -9.02
N ARG A 394 -80.94 -166.64 -9.99
CA ARG A 394 -80.75 -167.71 -10.97
C ARG A 394 -80.31 -169.02 -10.31
N MET A 395 -79.35 -168.93 -9.39
CA MET A 395 -78.85 -170.07 -8.62
C MET A 395 -79.94 -170.70 -7.76
N LEU A 396 -80.77 -169.87 -7.10
CA LEU A 396 -81.87 -170.35 -6.26
C LEU A 396 -82.92 -171.12 -7.08
N LYS A 397 -83.25 -170.62 -8.29
CA LYS A 397 -84.18 -171.30 -9.21
C LYS A 397 -83.68 -172.68 -9.65
N GLU A 398 -82.39 -172.79 -9.98
CA GLU A 398 -81.78 -174.07 -10.39
C GLU A 398 -81.73 -175.07 -9.23
N VAL A 399 -81.35 -174.64 -8.02
CA VAL A 399 -81.33 -175.49 -6.83
C VAL A 399 -82.73 -175.98 -6.46
N THR A 400 -83.74 -175.11 -6.54
CA THR A 400 -85.13 -175.47 -6.22
C THR A 400 -85.69 -176.48 -7.21
N ALA A 401 -85.35 -176.35 -8.50
CA ALA A 401 -85.76 -177.31 -9.54
C ALA A 401 -85.12 -178.69 -9.32
N ALA A 402 -83.83 -178.74 -8.93
CA ALA A 402 -83.13 -179.99 -8.69
C ALA A 402 -83.63 -180.75 -7.44
N LEU A 403 -84.04 -180.04 -6.39
CA LEU A 403 -84.54 -180.64 -5.15
C LEU A 403 -85.94 -181.28 -5.30
N ALA A 404 -86.73 -180.86 -6.29
CA ALA A 404 -88.09 -181.36 -6.47
C ALA A 404 -88.17 -182.73 -7.16
N GLU A 405 -87.17 -183.08 -7.97
CA GLU A 405 -87.12 -184.36 -8.70
C GLU A 405 -86.55 -185.52 -7.86
N TYR A 406 -86.02 -185.23 -6.67
CA TYR A 406 -85.49 -186.25 -5.77
C TYR A 406 -86.57 -186.74 -4.78
N PRO A 407 -86.79 -188.07 -4.65
CA PRO A 407 -87.73 -188.60 -3.69
C PRO A 407 -87.31 -188.25 -2.26
N ILE A 408 -88.24 -187.60 -1.53
CA ILE A 408 -88.05 -187.03 -0.18
C ILE A 408 -87.51 -188.07 0.81
N GLU A 409 -87.89 -189.33 0.66
CA GLU A 409 -87.50 -190.44 1.55
C GLU A 409 -86.00 -190.75 1.49
N GLU A 410 -85.34 -190.67 0.32
CA GLU A 410 -83.88 -190.86 0.22
C GLU A 410 -83.09 -189.64 0.73
N MET A 411 -83.62 -188.43 0.50
CA MET A 411 -83.06 -187.18 1.07
C MET A 411 -83.17 -187.13 2.60
N ALA A 412 -84.32 -187.54 3.16
CA ALA A 412 -84.53 -187.65 4.61
C ALA A 412 -83.62 -188.71 5.23
N GLN A 413 -83.38 -189.84 4.55
CA GLN A 413 -82.45 -190.90 4.99
C GLN A 413 -80.98 -190.40 5.06
N ALA A 414 -80.51 -189.65 4.06
CA ALA A 414 -79.14 -189.13 4.00
C ALA A 414 -78.85 -188.02 5.04
N ILE A 415 -79.88 -187.27 5.46
CA ILE A 415 -79.80 -186.30 6.57
C ILE A 415 -79.65 -187.04 7.92
N CYS A 416 -80.38 -188.13 8.14
CA CYS A 416 -80.24 -188.97 9.36
C CYS A 416 -78.85 -189.64 9.49
N ASP A 417 -78.23 -190.05 8.37
CA ASP A 417 -76.88 -190.65 8.33
C ASP A 417 -75.71 -189.63 8.41
N GLY A 418 -76.00 -188.31 8.41
CA GLY A 418 -75.01 -187.25 8.60
C GLY A 418 -74.14 -186.88 7.38
N LYS A 419 -74.55 -187.25 6.16
CA LYS A 419 -73.76 -187.00 4.93
C LYS A 419 -73.99 -185.62 4.29
N ILE A 420 -74.90 -184.79 4.82
CA ILE A 420 -75.13 -183.40 4.34
C ILE A 420 -74.53 -182.39 5.33
N PRO A 421 -73.54 -181.56 4.93
CA PRO A 421 -72.89 -180.61 5.83
C PRO A 421 -73.83 -179.49 6.31
N HIS A 422 -73.73 -179.11 7.58
CA HIS A 422 -74.46 -177.99 8.22
C HIS A 422 -75.99 -178.10 8.28
N VAL A 423 -76.55 -179.32 8.21
CA VAL A 423 -77.96 -179.57 8.49
C VAL A 423 -78.08 -180.36 9.79
N GLN A 424 -78.82 -179.82 10.77
CA GLN A 424 -79.17 -180.50 12.03
C GLN A 424 -80.68 -180.81 12.01
N MET A 425 -81.07 -182.03 12.35
CA MET A 425 -82.49 -182.33 12.60
C MET A 425 -82.88 -181.92 14.01
N VAL A 426 -83.91 -181.08 14.09
CA VAL A 426 -84.61 -180.73 15.33
C VAL A 426 -85.85 -181.62 15.41
N PHE A 427 -86.02 -182.32 16.53
CA PHE A 427 -87.30 -182.95 16.89
C PHE A 427 -88.24 -181.93 17.54
#